data_AF-A0A7S2BEW9-F1
#
_entry.id   AF-A0A7S2BEW9-F1
#
_cell.length_a   1.000
_cell.length_b   1.000
_cell.length_c   1.000
_cell.angle_alpha   90.00
_cell.angle_beta   90.00
_cell.angle_gamma   90.00
#
_symmetry.space_group_name_H-M   'P 1'
#
loop_
_entity.id
_entity.type
_entity.pdbx_description
1 polymer ?
#
loop_
_entity_poly.entity_id
_entity_poly.type
_entity_poly.pdbx_seq_one_letter_code
_entity_poly.pdbx_strand_id
1 'polypeptide(L)'
;GGVMLSIHSGERARNAERSRANDVTSSYYWPSGRGHVGRYTASTSTAPIDLPGSLKWTWHDPQTRYGNSPVAVSLDDKQNIYMTSLDGIRKLTPDGELVWTY
;
A
#
# COMPACT_ATOMS: atom_id res chain seq x y z
N GLY A 1 43.26 33.07 -10.12
CA GLY A 1 42.27 33.06 -9.02
C GLY A 1 41.02 32.40 -9.54
N GLY A 2 40.58 31.33 -8.88
CA GLY A 2 39.65 30.35 -9.43
C GLY A 2 38.19 30.76 -9.53
N VAL A 3 37.47 30.07 -10.41
CA VAL A 3 36.01 29.96 -10.41
C VAL A 3 35.70 28.47 -10.50
N MET A 4 35.09 27.90 -9.46
CA MET A 4 34.42 26.61 -9.56
C MET A 4 33.28 26.48 -8.54
N LEU A 5 32.22 25.82 -9.00
CA LEU A 5 31.13 25.16 -8.27
C LEU A 5 29.97 26.02 -7.72
N SER A 6 28.88 26.04 -8.48
CA SER A 6 27.55 25.78 -7.91
C SER A 6 26.54 25.36 -8.99
N ILE A 7 26.50 24.06 -9.32
CA ILE A 7 25.43 23.48 -10.16
C ILE A 7 24.84 22.17 -9.60
N HIS A 8 25.44 21.58 -8.56
CA HIS A 8 25.04 20.24 -8.07
C HIS A 8 23.89 20.23 -7.04
N SER A 9 23.47 21.39 -6.51
CA SER A 9 22.44 21.45 -5.45
C SER A 9 21.01 21.44 -6.02
N GLY A 10 20.78 22.12 -7.16
CA GLY A 10 19.45 22.25 -7.77
C GLY A 10 18.93 20.99 -8.47
N GLU A 11 19.80 20.09 -8.91
CA GLU A 11 19.39 18.81 -9.53
C GLU A 11 18.90 17.78 -8.52
N ARG A 12 19.47 17.78 -7.30
CA ARG A 12 19.04 16.88 -6.22
C ARG A 12 17.65 17.26 -5.70
N ALA A 13 17.37 18.55 -5.55
CA ALA A 13 16.05 19.04 -5.14
C ALA A 13 14.97 18.70 -6.19
N ARG A 14 15.26 18.93 -7.48
CA ARG A 14 14.35 18.61 -8.58
C ARG A 14 14.10 17.10 -8.72
N ASN A 15 15.12 16.27 -8.53
CA ASN A 15 14.95 14.82 -8.51
C ASN A 15 14.14 14.34 -7.30
N ALA A 16 14.30 14.95 -6.12
CA ALA A 16 13.50 14.62 -4.94
C ALA A 16 12.03 15.03 -5.10
N GLU A 17 11.75 16.19 -5.69
CA GLU A 17 10.39 16.63 -6.01
C GLU A 17 9.75 15.77 -7.11
N ARG A 18 10.51 15.37 -8.14
CA ARG A 18 10.04 14.47 -9.20
C ARG A 18 9.76 13.05 -8.68
N SER A 19 10.57 12.57 -7.73
CA SER A 19 10.33 11.30 -7.04
C SER A 19 9.10 11.38 -6.13
N ARG A 20 8.90 12.48 -5.40
CA ARG A 20 7.68 12.72 -4.61
C ARG A 20 6.43 12.85 -5.48
N ALA A 21 6.53 13.48 -6.66
CA ALA A 21 5.43 13.62 -7.60
C ALA A 21 5.08 12.29 -8.28
N ASN A 22 6.08 11.44 -8.58
CA ASN A 22 5.85 10.10 -9.15
C ASN A 22 5.20 9.13 -8.14
N ASP A 23 5.39 9.36 -6.83
CA ASP A 23 4.76 8.57 -5.76
C ASP A 23 3.24 8.82 -5.66
N VAL A 24 2.76 9.97 -6.15
CA VAL A 24 1.34 10.35 -6.14
C VAL A 24 0.59 9.85 -7.38
N THR A 25 1.28 9.47 -8.46
CA THR A 25 0.64 9.10 -9.75
C THR A 25 0.63 7.61 -10.06
N SER A 26 1.35 6.77 -9.30
CA SER A 26 1.22 5.32 -9.44
C SER A 26 0.03 4.86 -8.60
N SER A 27 -1.17 4.80 -9.18
CA SER A 27 -2.36 4.20 -8.55
C SER A 27 -2.06 2.73 -8.24
N TYR A 28 -1.48 2.44 -7.07
CA TYR A 28 -1.12 1.10 -6.68
C TYR A 28 -2.38 0.33 -6.28
N TYR A 29 -2.83 -0.56 -7.17
CA TYR A 29 -3.96 -1.46 -6.95
C TYR A 29 -3.50 -2.93 -7.03
N TRP A 30 -4.28 -3.83 -6.44
CA TRP A 30 -3.98 -5.24 -6.32
C TRP A 30 -5.22 -6.06 -6.70
N PRO A 31 -5.40 -6.41 -7.98
CA PRO A 31 -6.72 -6.76 -8.51
C PRO A 31 -7.26 -8.14 -8.09
N SER A 32 -6.47 -8.97 -7.44
CA SER A 32 -6.88 -10.32 -7.02
C SER A 32 -6.12 -10.76 -5.77
N GLY A 33 -6.57 -11.85 -5.14
CA GLY A 33 -5.88 -12.47 -4.00
C GLY A 33 -4.40 -12.81 -4.25
N ARG A 34 -3.97 -12.90 -5.51
CA ARG A 34 -2.58 -13.18 -5.90
C ARG A 34 -1.92 -12.02 -6.66
N GLY A 35 -2.58 -10.89 -6.79
CA GLY A 35 -2.08 -9.72 -7.51
C GLY A 35 -2.38 -9.77 -9.01
N HIS A 36 -1.43 -9.28 -9.81
CA HIS A 36 -1.58 -9.13 -11.25
C HIS A 36 -1.28 -10.42 -12.00
N VAL A 37 -2.04 -10.69 -13.06
CA VAL A 37 -1.77 -11.82 -13.95
C VAL A 37 -0.36 -11.68 -14.54
N GLY A 38 0.44 -12.74 -14.44
CA GLY A 38 1.84 -12.74 -14.90
C GLY A 38 2.86 -12.14 -13.91
N ARG A 39 2.40 -11.52 -12.80
CA ARG A 39 3.24 -11.02 -11.71
C ARG A 39 2.61 -11.35 -10.35
N TYR A 40 2.33 -12.63 -10.16
CA TYR A 40 1.70 -13.10 -8.94
C TYR A 40 2.59 -12.88 -7.72
N THR A 41 1.98 -12.53 -6.59
CA THR A 41 2.63 -12.39 -5.27
C THR A 41 3.76 -11.37 -5.19
N ALA A 42 4.04 -10.63 -6.26
CA ALA A 42 5.10 -9.64 -6.34
C ALA A 42 4.53 -8.23 -6.40
N SER A 43 4.76 -7.45 -5.35
CA SER A 43 4.49 -6.01 -5.36
C SER A 43 5.57 -5.26 -6.13
N THR A 44 5.18 -4.21 -6.84
CA THR A 44 6.10 -3.21 -7.38
C THR A 44 6.54 -2.20 -6.32
N SER A 45 5.86 -2.15 -5.18
CA SER A 45 6.12 -1.21 -4.09
C SER A 45 7.17 -1.78 -3.13
N THR A 46 8.12 -0.95 -2.72
CA THR A 46 9.11 -1.31 -1.69
C THR A 46 8.49 -1.09 -0.31
N ALA A 47 8.32 -2.16 0.46
CA ALA A 47 7.78 -2.07 1.82
C ALA A 47 8.83 -1.54 2.82
N PRO A 48 8.43 -0.81 3.87
CA PRO A 48 9.29 -0.50 5.00
C PRO A 48 9.78 -1.77 5.70
N ILE A 49 11.03 -1.78 6.14
CA ILE A 49 11.64 -2.92 6.84
C ILE A 49 11.40 -2.83 8.36
N ASP A 50 11.25 -1.61 8.89
CA ASP A 50 10.91 -1.36 10.29
C ASP A 50 9.38 -1.30 10.47
N LEU A 51 8.76 -2.46 10.71
CA LEU A 51 7.32 -2.58 10.88
C LEU A 51 6.79 -1.94 12.18
N PRO A 52 7.42 -2.08 13.36
CA PRO A 52 6.95 -1.42 14.58
C PRO A 52 6.89 0.11 14.48
N GLY A 53 7.85 0.73 13.80
CA GLY A 53 7.87 2.18 13.57
C GLY A 53 6.92 2.66 12.46
N SER A 54 6.37 1.75 11.65
CA SER A 54 5.58 2.09 10.45
C SER A 54 4.15 1.53 10.42
N LEU A 55 3.76 0.72 11.42
CA LEU A 55 2.40 0.21 11.55
C LEU A 55 1.41 1.37 11.64
N LYS A 56 0.49 1.46 10.67
CA LYS A 56 -0.52 2.52 10.61
C LYS A 56 -1.76 2.20 11.41
N TRP A 57 -2.25 0.97 11.29
CA TRP A 57 -3.47 0.51 11.95
C TRP A 57 -3.53 -1.01 11.97
N THR A 58 -4.39 -1.53 12.85
CA THR A 58 -4.80 -2.93 12.87
C THR A 58 -6.32 -2.98 12.86
N TRP A 59 -6.86 -3.96 12.14
CA TRP A 59 -8.28 -4.26 12.18
C TRP A 59 -8.48 -5.59 12.91
N HIS A 60 -9.52 -5.65 13.75
CA HIS A 60 -9.90 -6.85 14.47
C HIS A 60 -11.35 -7.19 14.14
N ASP A 61 -11.59 -8.47 13.92
CA ASP A 61 -12.94 -8.96 13.73
C ASP A 61 -13.77 -8.74 15.01
N PRO A 62 -14.92 -8.05 14.94
CA PRO A 62 -15.73 -7.76 16.11
C PRO A 62 -16.37 -8.99 16.73
N GLN A 63 -16.53 -10.09 15.98
CA GLN A 63 -17.16 -11.31 16.49
C GLN A 63 -16.19 -12.19 17.26
N THR A 64 -14.96 -12.35 16.74
CA THR A 64 -14.00 -13.29 17.32
C THR A 64 -12.57 -13.01 16.88
N ARG A 65 -11.62 -13.09 17.81
CA ARG A 65 -10.19 -12.86 17.56
C ARG A 65 -9.55 -13.88 16.61
N TYR A 66 -10.07 -15.11 16.58
CA TYR A 66 -9.46 -16.24 15.85
C TYR A 66 -10.42 -16.96 14.91
N GLY A 67 -11.67 -16.49 14.82
CA GLY A 67 -12.71 -17.12 14.02
C GLY A 67 -12.51 -16.94 12.53
N ASN A 68 -11.52 -16.15 12.14
CA ASN A 68 -11.40 -15.70 10.78
C ASN A 68 -9.98 -15.88 10.21
N SER A 69 -9.90 -16.66 9.14
CA SER A 69 -8.66 -16.89 8.40
C SER A 69 -8.79 -16.20 7.03
N PRO A 70 -8.01 -15.15 6.76
CA PRO A 70 -8.04 -14.49 5.46
C PRO A 70 -7.52 -15.45 4.39
N VAL A 71 -8.28 -15.60 3.31
CA VAL A 71 -7.97 -16.47 2.16
C VAL A 71 -7.39 -15.66 1.01
N ALA A 72 -7.90 -14.45 0.80
CA ALA A 72 -7.50 -13.58 -0.29
C ALA A 72 -7.70 -12.11 0.08
N VAL A 73 -6.85 -11.23 -0.46
CA VAL A 73 -6.97 -9.78 -0.34
C VAL A 73 -6.78 -9.13 -1.71
N SER A 74 -7.62 -8.14 -2.02
CA SER A 74 -7.46 -7.25 -3.18
C SER A 74 -7.58 -5.78 -2.78
N LEU A 75 -7.00 -4.91 -3.59
CA LEU A 75 -7.04 -3.45 -3.46
C LEU A 75 -7.63 -2.85 -4.74
N ASP A 76 -8.58 -1.94 -4.60
CA ASP A 76 -9.06 -1.12 -5.73
C ASP A 76 -8.17 0.09 -5.99
N ASP A 77 -8.51 0.87 -7.02
CA ASP A 77 -7.83 2.10 -7.42
C ASP A 77 -7.90 3.22 -6.37
N LYS A 78 -8.83 3.10 -5.40
CA LYS A 78 -8.99 4.00 -4.25
C LYS A 78 -8.37 3.42 -2.98
N GLN A 79 -7.59 2.35 -3.09
CA GLN A 79 -6.93 1.65 -1.98
C GLN A 79 -7.90 1.06 -0.94
N ASN A 80 -9.18 0.88 -1.27
CA ASN A 80 -10.05 0.09 -0.40
C ASN A 80 -9.58 -1.37 -0.43
N ILE A 81 -9.66 -2.01 0.73
CA ILE A 81 -9.18 -3.37 0.93
C ILE A 81 -10.40 -4.29 0.93
N TYR A 82 -10.37 -5.29 0.05
CA TYR A 82 -11.38 -6.34 0.01
C TYR A 82 -10.74 -7.60 0.54
N MET A 83 -11.20 -8.07 1.69
CA MET A 83 -10.68 -9.25 2.36
C MET A 83 -11.73 -10.34 2.29
N THR A 84 -11.37 -11.47 1.69
CA THR A 84 -12.17 -12.69 1.71
C THR A 84 -11.62 -13.61 2.78
N SER A 85 -12.52 -14.15 3.59
CA SER A 85 -12.22 -15.12 4.62
C SER A 85 -13.28 -16.21 4.62
N LEU A 86 -13.14 -17.22 5.48
CA LEU A 86 -14.03 -18.38 5.49
C LEU A 86 -15.49 -18.01 5.81
N ASP A 87 -15.71 -16.95 6.56
CA ASP A 87 -17.01 -16.53 7.03
C ASP A 87 -17.69 -15.46 6.16
N GLY A 88 -16.98 -14.90 5.16
CA GLY A 88 -17.53 -13.84 4.33
C GLY A 88 -16.50 -12.94 3.67
N ILE A 89 -17.00 -11.80 3.20
CA ILE A 89 -16.22 -10.76 2.51
C ILE A 89 -16.37 -9.45 3.24
N ARG A 90 -15.26 -8.74 3.45
CA ARG A 90 -15.23 -7.41 4.06
C ARG A 90 -14.63 -6.40 3.10
N LYS A 91 -15.21 -5.21 3.09
CA LYS A 91 -14.56 -4.03 2.51
C LYS A 91 -14.12 -3.10 3.63
N LEU A 92 -12.85 -2.72 3.60
CA LEU A 92 -12.25 -1.76 4.51
C LEU A 92 -11.78 -0.51 3.74
N THR A 93 -11.79 0.64 4.39
CA THR A 93 -11.14 1.86 3.89
C THR A 93 -9.61 1.71 3.96
N PRO A 94 -8.83 2.59 3.31
CA PRO A 94 -7.36 2.60 3.44
C PRO A 94 -6.87 2.81 4.89
N ASP A 95 -7.70 3.42 5.73
CA ASP A 95 -7.43 3.67 7.15
C ASP A 95 -7.88 2.52 8.06
N GLY A 96 -8.41 1.42 7.48
CA GLY A 96 -8.78 0.21 8.21
C GLY A 96 -10.21 0.21 8.77
N GLU A 97 -11.05 1.15 8.38
CA GLU A 97 -12.45 1.20 8.82
C GLU A 97 -13.33 0.24 8.02
N LEU A 98 -14.20 -0.51 8.69
CA LEU A 98 -15.15 -1.41 8.03
C LEU A 98 -16.25 -0.61 7.31
N VAL A 99 -16.34 -0.78 5.99
CA VAL A 99 -17.37 -0.17 5.15
C VAL A 99 -18.60 -1.07 5.10
N TRP A 100 -18.41 -2.35 4.79
CA TRP A 100 -19.46 -3.36 4.77
C TRP A 100 -18.90 -4.77 4.88
N THR A 101 -19.79 -5.72 5.20
CA THR A 101 -19.51 -7.16 5.20
C THR A 101 -20.67 -7.92 4.52
N TYR A 102 -20.37 -9.06 3.89
CA TYR A 102 -21.33 -10.02 3.34
C TYR A 102 -21.00 -11.43 3.79
#